data_AF-A0A1F2QG14-F1
#
_entry.id   AF-A0A1F2QG14-F1
#
_cell.length_a   1.000
_cell.length_b   1.000
_cell.length_c   1.000
_cell.angle_alpha   90.00
_cell.angle_beta   90.00
_cell.angle_gamma   90.00
#
_symmetry.space_group_name_H-M   'P 1'
#
loop_
_entity.id
_entity.type
_entity.pdbx_description
1 polymer ?
#
loop_
_entity_poly.entity_id
_entity_poly.type
_entity_poly.pdbx_seq_one_letter_code
_entity_poly.pdbx_strand_id
1 'polypeptide(L)'
;MVTPEQIEHWRGVLLRLQRGPAPRGEQFELCREVLVAAPGTPEGREAARLLLEGSMADATTSIADAQDVMNLLKALSSGALDLTQLLEYR
;
A
#
# COMPACT_ATOMS: atom_id res chain seq x y z
N MET A 1 8.60 -3.39 -17.27
CA MET A 1 9.57 -3.18 -16.18
C MET A 1 9.22 -1.89 -15.48
N VAL A 2 9.11 -1.90 -14.16
CA VAL A 2 8.85 -0.70 -13.36
C VAL A 2 10.17 0.06 -13.18
N THR A 3 10.16 1.38 -13.35
CA THR A 3 11.35 2.23 -13.20
C THR A 3 11.66 2.50 -11.72
N PRO A 4 12.91 2.87 -11.37
CA PRO A 4 13.24 3.28 -10.00
C PRO A 4 12.37 4.42 -9.48
N GLU A 5 12.05 5.40 -10.33
CA GLU A 5 11.16 6.52 -9.97
C GLU A 5 9.74 6.04 -9.63
N GLN A 6 9.22 5.07 -10.37
CA GLN A 6 7.92 4.46 -10.08
C GLN A 6 7.95 3.68 -8.76
N ILE A 7 9.05 3.00 -8.44
CA ILE A 7 9.22 2.31 -7.15
C ILE A 7 9.19 3.32 -6.00
N GLU A 8 9.93 4.42 -6.10
CA GLU A 8 9.92 5.47 -5.07
C GLU A 8 8.56 6.14 -4.92
N HIS A 9 7.86 6.39 -6.02
CA HIS A 9 6.48 6.88 -5.99
C HIS A 9 5.55 5.91 -5.24
N TRP A 10 5.60 4.62 -5.55
CA TRP A 10 4.76 3.61 -4.89
C TRP A 10 5.12 3.37 -3.42
N ARG A 11 6.39 3.52 -3.05
CA ARG A 11 6.80 3.57 -1.64
C ARG A 11 6.15 4.76 -0.92
N GLY A 12 6.15 5.92 -1.57
CA GLY A 12 5.46 7.11 -1.08
C GLY A 12 3.98 6.85 -0.81
N VAL A 13 3.29 6.15 -1.72
CA VAL A 13 1.87 5.77 -1.54
C VAL A 13 1.69 4.87 -0.31
N LEU A 14 2.48 3.80 -0.18
CA LEU A 14 2.38 2.91 0.98
C LEU A 14 2.69 3.62 2.30
N LEU A 15 3.69 4.50 2.33
CA LEU A 15 4.02 5.31 3.52
C LEU A 15 2.88 6.26 3.89
N ARG A 16 2.19 6.85 2.90
CA ARG A 16 1.01 7.68 3.14
C ARG A 16 -0.14 6.85 3.70
N LEU A 17 -0.41 5.65 3.19
CA LEU A 17 -1.46 4.78 3.73
C LEU A 17 -1.13 4.28 5.14
N GLN A 18 0.14 3.96 5.39
CA GLN A 18 0.60 3.54 6.71
C GLN A 18 0.41 4.63 7.78
N ARG A 19 0.59 5.90 7.42
CA ARG A 19 0.51 7.05 8.34
C ARG A 19 -0.83 7.80 8.30
N GLY A 20 -1.57 7.62 7.22
CA GLY A 20 -2.72 8.43 6.87
C GLY A 20 -4.02 7.88 7.47
N PRO A 21 -5.02 8.77 7.65
CA PRO A 21 -6.27 8.42 8.33
C PRO A 21 -7.22 7.59 7.45
N ALA A 22 -6.92 7.39 6.16
CA ALA A 22 -7.71 6.59 5.24
C ALA A 22 -6.85 5.42 4.72
N PRO A 23 -7.40 4.20 4.59
CA PRO A 23 -8.78 3.83 4.91
C PRO A 23 -9.03 3.74 6.42
N ARG A 24 -10.25 4.08 6.86
CA ARG A 24 -10.70 4.15 8.25
C ARG A 24 -11.34 2.84 8.70
N GLY A 25 -11.09 2.46 9.94
CA GLY A 25 -11.73 1.34 10.60
C GLY A 25 -10.74 0.50 11.40
N GLU A 26 -11.23 -0.16 12.44
CA GLU A 26 -10.40 -0.93 13.38
C GLU A 26 -9.50 -1.96 12.68
N GLN A 27 -10.03 -2.64 11.66
CA GLN A 27 -9.26 -3.59 10.85
C GLN A 27 -8.08 -2.92 10.14
N PHE A 28 -8.24 -1.70 9.63
CA PHE A 28 -7.19 -1.00 8.91
C PHE A 28 -6.15 -0.41 9.86
N GLU A 29 -6.54 0.01 11.07
CA GLU A 29 -5.59 0.38 12.11
C GLU A 29 -4.69 -0.83 12.47
N LEU A 30 -5.28 -2.01 12.64
CA LEU A 30 -4.51 -3.24 12.84
C LEU A 30 -3.58 -3.55 11.66
N CYS A 31 -4.03 -3.35 10.43
CA CYS A 31 -3.17 -3.52 9.25
C CYS A 31 -1.98 -2.55 9.27
N ARG A 32 -2.16 -1.30 9.71
CA ARG A 32 -1.05 -0.34 9.87
C ARG A 32 -0.06 -0.82 10.92
N GLU A 33 -0.54 -1.29 12.07
CA GLU A 33 0.31 -1.81 13.13
C GLU A 33 1.15 -3.00 12.65
N VAL A 34 0.53 -3.96 11.97
CA VAL A 34 1.22 -5.12 11.39
C VAL A 34 2.25 -4.69 10.35
N LEU A 35 1.87 -3.77 9.45
CA LEU A 35 2.78 -3.24 8.42
C LEU A 35 3.98 -2.49 9.02
N VAL A 36 3.79 -1.78 10.14
CA VAL A 36 4.88 -1.13 10.88
C VAL A 36 5.78 -2.16 11.55
N ALA A 37 5.20 -3.16 12.21
CA ALA A 37 5.95 -4.14 13.00
C ALA A 37 6.71 -5.15 12.14
N ALA A 38 6.14 -5.56 11.00
CA ALA A 38 6.59 -6.70 10.22
C ALA A 38 6.46 -6.50 8.69
N PRO A 39 6.98 -5.40 8.09
CA PRO A 39 6.73 -5.06 6.69
C PRO A 39 7.18 -6.12 5.68
N GLY A 40 8.28 -6.83 5.95
CA GLY A 40 8.83 -7.86 5.04
C GLY A 40 8.17 -9.24 5.15
N THR A 41 7.26 -9.46 6.11
CA THR A 41 6.65 -10.78 6.32
C THR A 41 5.42 -10.98 5.43
N PRO A 42 4.92 -12.23 5.25
CA PRO A 42 3.66 -12.47 4.57
C PRO A 42 2.50 -11.64 5.15
N GLU A 43 2.44 -11.50 6.47
CA GLU A 43 1.42 -10.72 7.18
C GLU A 43 1.55 -9.23 6.91
N GLY A 44 2.77 -8.67 6.89
CA GLY A 44 3.01 -7.29 6.49
C GLY A 44 2.59 -7.02 5.05
N ARG A 45 2.86 -7.96 4.14
CA ARG A 45 2.42 -7.85 2.74
C ARG A 45 0.91 -7.90 2.60
N GLU A 46 0.26 -8.80 3.32
CA GLU A 46 -1.20 -8.90 3.32
C GLU A 46 -1.84 -7.64 3.90
N ALA A 47 -1.31 -7.14 5.02
CA ALA A 47 -1.77 -5.90 5.63
C ALA A 47 -1.65 -4.70 4.67
N ALA A 48 -0.52 -4.57 3.96
CA ALA A 48 -0.36 -3.54 2.94
C ALA A 48 -1.35 -3.69 1.78
N ARG A 49 -1.64 -4.93 1.34
CA ARG A 49 -2.66 -5.18 0.30
C ARG A 49 -4.06 -4.78 0.78
N LEU A 50 -4.44 -5.16 2.00
CA LEU A 50 -5.73 -4.78 2.58
C LEU A 50 -5.88 -3.27 2.74
N LEU A 51 -4.80 -2.54 3.07
CA LEU A 51 -4.82 -1.08 3.09
C LEU A 51 -5.04 -0.48 1.71
N LEU A 52 -4.41 -1.01 0.67
CA LEU A 52 -4.61 -0.56 -0.71
C LEU A 52 -6.05 -0.80 -1.17
N GLU A 53 -6.58 -2.00 -0.95
CA GLU A 53 -7.95 -2.36 -1.33
C GLU A 53 -8.98 -1.55 -0.53
N GLY A 54 -8.77 -1.41 0.78
CA GLY A 54 -9.61 -0.58 1.64
C GLY A 54 -9.63 0.88 1.21
N SER A 55 -8.50 1.42 0.76
CA SER A 55 -8.43 2.80 0.25
C SER A 55 -9.36 3.02 -0.94
N MET A 56 -9.53 2.00 -1.80
CA MET A 56 -10.44 2.08 -2.95
C MET A 56 -11.92 2.05 -2.55
N ALA A 57 -12.25 1.46 -1.40
CA ALA A 57 -13.61 1.36 -0.89
C ALA A 57 -13.99 2.52 0.06
N ASP A 58 -13.01 3.26 0.59
CA ASP A 58 -13.24 4.35 1.53
C ASP A 58 -13.53 5.68 0.81
N ALA A 59 -14.69 6.27 1.11
CA ALA A 59 -15.13 7.55 0.54
C ALA A 59 -14.28 8.76 0.99
N THR A 60 -13.47 8.61 2.03
CA THR A 60 -12.56 9.65 2.52
C THR A 60 -11.20 9.65 1.81
N THR A 61 -10.92 8.64 0.99
CA THR A 61 -9.73 8.61 0.12
C THR A 61 -9.88 9.67 -0.97
N SER A 62 -8.84 10.49 -1.15
CA SER A 62 -8.84 11.51 -2.21
C SER A 62 -8.83 10.87 -3.59
N ILE A 63 -9.38 11.54 -4.61
CA ILE A 63 -9.36 11.02 -6.00
C ILE A 63 -7.92 10.80 -6.48
N ALA A 64 -7.00 11.70 -6.11
CA ALA A 64 -5.59 11.58 -6.47
C ALA A 64 -4.95 10.35 -5.84
N ASP A 65 -5.17 10.11 -4.54
CA ASP A 65 -4.67 8.90 -3.88
C ASP A 65 -5.34 7.64 -4.44
N ALA A 66 -6.64 7.67 -4.74
CA ALA A 66 -7.32 6.52 -5.35
C ALA A 66 -6.75 6.17 -6.74
N GLN A 67 -6.36 7.17 -7.55
CA GLN A 67 -5.69 6.93 -8.82
C GLN A 67 -4.31 6.29 -8.64
N ASP A 68 -3.53 6.79 -7.68
CA ASP A 68 -2.24 6.21 -7.30
C ASP A 68 -2.38 4.76 -6.83
N VAL A 69 -3.30 4.51 -5.90
CA VAL A 69 -3.59 3.17 -5.35
C VAL A 69 -4.06 2.21 -6.45
N MET A 70 -4.96 2.65 -7.33
CA MET A 70 -5.44 1.85 -8.46
C MET A 70 -4.30 1.43 -9.39
N ASN A 71 -3.39 2.34 -9.70
CA ASN A 71 -2.25 2.05 -10.57
C ASN A 71 -1.27 1.07 -9.90
N LEU A 72 -1.04 1.23 -8.60
CA LEU A 72 -0.25 0.28 -7.81
C LEU A 72 -0.90 -1.11 -7.80
N LEU A 73 -2.19 -1.22 -7.51
CA LEU A 73 -2.92 -2.49 -7.52
C LEU A 73 -2.86 -3.19 -8.89
N LYS A 74 -2.94 -2.44 -10.00
CA LYS A 74 -2.75 -2.98 -11.36
C LYS A 74 -1.34 -3.51 -11.60
N ALA A 75 -0.31 -2.79 -11.14
CA ALA A 75 1.07 -3.23 -11.26
C ALA A 75 1.32 -4.54 -10.49
N LEU A 76 0.74 -4.66 -9.30
CA LEU A 76 0.80 -5.88 -8.48
C LEU A 76 0.02 -7.04 -9.13
N SER A 77 -1.20 -6.78 -9.61
CA SER A 77 -2.03 -7.81 -10.24
C SER A 77 -1.45 -8.35 -11.55
N SER A 78 -0.70 -7.54 -12.28
CA SER A 78 -0.05 -7.96 -13.53
C SER A 78 1.31 -8.64 -13.32
N GLY A 79 1.80 -8.70 -12.07
CA GLY A 79 3.15 -9.18 -11.76
C GLY A 79 4.27 -8.25 -12.26
N ALA A 80 3.94 -7.02 -12.66
CA ALA A 80 4.94 -6.02 -13.05
C ALA A 80 5.73 -5.51 -11.84
N LEU A 81 5.13 -5.60 -10.66
CA LEU A 81 5.68 -5.21 -9.37
C LEU A 81 5.36 -6.28 -8.34
N ASP A 82 6.30 -6.60 -7.47
CA ASP A 82 6.09 -7.38 -6.26
C ASP A 82 6.14 -6.45 -5.03
N LEU A 83 5.27 -6.71 -4.05
CA LEU A 83 5.17 -5.89 -2.84
C LEU A 83 6.46 -5.91 -2.00
N THR A 84 7.23 -7.00 -2.06
CA THR A 84 8.56 -7.11 -1.41
C THR A 84 9.51 -6.02 -1.88
N GLN A 85 9.45 -5.63 -3.16
CA GLN A 85 10.28 -4.58 -3.73
C GLN A 85 10.03 -3.21 -3.08
N LEU A 86 8.81 -3.01 -2.53
CA LEU A 86 8.44 -1.79 -1.83
C LEU A 86 8.78 -1.85 -0.34
N LEU A 87 8.78 -3.04 0.27
CA LEU A 87 8.81 -3.24 1.73
C LEU A 87 10.17 -3.69 2.30
N GLU A 88 11.11 -4.15 1.48
CA GLU A 88 12.41 -4.70 1.95
C GLU A 88 13.53 -3.67 2.20
N TYR A 89 13.23 -2.38 2.37
CA TYR A 89 14.27 -1.41 2.75
C TYR A 89 14.41 -1.31 4.29
N ARG A 90 15.44 -1.97 4.82
CA ARG A 90 16.12 -1.63 6.08
C ARG A 90 17.63 -1.63 5.89
#